data_AF-A0A1V5NDF2-F1
#
_entry.id   AF-A0A1V5NDF2-F1
#
_cell.length_a   1.000
_cell.length_b   1.000
_cell.length_c   1.000
_cell.angle_alpha   90.00
_cell.angle_beta   90.00
_cell.angle_gamma   90.00
#
_symmetry.space_group_name_H-M   'P 1'
#
loop_
_entity.id
_entity.type
_entity.pdbx_description
1 polymer ?
#
loop_
_entity_poly.entity_id
_entity_poly.type
_entity_poly.pdbx_seq_one_letter_code
_entity_poly.pdbx_strand_id
1 'polypeptide(L)'
;MRNASSLIEYGAMPSAIYHKLYQNYSPSRLKLLGRMLNNVEFYRDGKIVLQHIMRKDFDETGATGADTEEFVNECQRVNSVQAAALFVELKDGGFRCSLRSNGNVDVQKIASELGGGGHKMASGVNLKGSLAECKKLILDRMEQQLNT
;
A
#
# COMPACT_ATOMS: atom_id res chain seq x y z
N MET A 1 1.84 27.46 1.63
CA MET A 1 2.91 28.12 2.42
C MET A 1 2.36 29.12 3.44
N ARG A 2 1.53 30.12 3.07
CA ARG A 2 0.97 31.12 4.02
C ARG A 2 0.33 30.51 5.29
N ASN A 3 -0.55 29.52 5.14
CA ASN A 3 -1.21 28.87 6.28
C ASN A 3 -0.21 28.16 7.22
N ALA A 4 0.83 27.52 6.67
CA ALA A 4 1.85 26.87 7.47
C ALA A 4 2.69 27.89 8.26
N SER A 5 3.02 29.03 7.67
CA SER A 5 3.72 30.14 8.35
C SER A 5 2.90 30.66 9.53
N SER A 6 1.61 30.94 9.31
CA SER A 6 0.73 31.43 10.38
C SER A 6 0.63 30.43 11.54
N LEU A 7 0.54 29.12 11.26
CA LEU A 7 0.53 28.11 12.33
C LEU A 7 1.83 28.12 13.15
N ILE A 8 2.98 28.34 12.51
CA ILE A 8 4.27 28.45 13.21
C ILE A 8 4.29 29.70 14.09
N GLU A 9 3.79 30.83 13.59
CA GLU A 9 3.65 32.08 14.36
C GLU A 9 2.74 31.88 15.59
N TYR A 10 1.72 31.02 15.49
CA TYR A 10 0.86 30.61 16.61
C TYR A 10 1.45 29.46 17.47
N GLY A 11 2.71 29.07 17.26
CA GLY A 11 3.44 28.13 18.12
C GLY A 11 3.47 26.68 17.63
N ALA A 12 3.00 26.38 16.42
CA ALA A 12 3.23 25.06 15.83
C ALA A 12 4.72 24.82 15.61
N MET A 13 5.19 23.61 15.94
CA MET A 13 6.59 23.21 15.80
C MET A 13 6.71 22.13 14.73
N PRO A 14 7.02 22.47 13.45
CA PRO A 14 7.03 21.51 12.36
C PRO A 14 7.95 20.32 12.58
N SER A 15 9.12 20.54 13.20
CA SER A 15 10.08 19.47 13.53
C SER A 15 9.50 18.46 14.53
N ALA A 16 8.86 18.94 15.60
CA ALA A 16 8.23 18.09 16.60
C ALA A 16 7.03 17.32 16.01
N ILE A 17 6.25 17.97 15.16
CA ILE A 17 5.13 17.33 14.43
C ILE A 17 5.67 16.24 13.50
N TYR A 18 6.69 16.54 12.70
CA TYR A 18 7.32 15.58 11.81
C TYR A 18 7.86 14.37 12.58
N HIS A 19 8.54 14.60 13.70
CA HIS A 19 9.05 13.54 14.55
C HIS A 19 7.93 12.61 15.05
N LYS A 20 6.82 13.19 15.51
CA LYS A 20 5.63 12.44 15.97
C LYS A 20 4.87 11.73 14.86
N LEU A 21 4.98 12.16 13.60
CA LEU A 21 4.28 11.54 12.47
C LEU A 21 5.11 10.45 11.78
N TYR A 22 6.42 10.65 11.66
CA TYR A 22 7.26 9.84 10.78
C TYR A 22 8.49 9.22 11.45
N GLN A 23 8.89 9.70 12.63
CA GLN A 23 10.11 9.23 13.32
C GLN A 23 9.79 8.55 14.67
N ASN A 24 8.64 7.89 14.76
CA ASN A 24 8.22 7.16 15.96
C ASN A 24 7.86 5.69 15.67
N TYR A 25 8.22 5.17 14.50
CA TYR A 25 7.88 3.81 14.12
C TYR A 25 8.58 2.77 15.01
N SER A 26 7.83 1.72 15.34
CA SER A 26 8.32 0.63 16.17
C SER A 26 9.36 -0.23 15.44
N PRO A 27 10.28 -0.89 16.16
CA PRO A 27 11.15 -1.91 15.56
C PRO A 27 10.36 -3.04 14.87
N SER A 28 9.19 -3.40 15.40
CA SER A 28 8.28 -4.40 14.82
C SER A 28 7.78 -3.98 13.44
N ARG A 29 7.37 -2.71 13.29
CA ARG A 29 6.98 -2.14 11.99
C ARG A 29 8.12 -2.25 10.97
N LEU A 30 9.34 -1.89 11.38
CA LEU A 30 10.50 -1.96 10.48
C LEU A 30 10.81 -3.40 10.04
N LYS A 31 10.70 -4.38 10.95
CA LYS A 31 10.86 -5.80 10.61
C LYS A 31 9.76 -6.27 9.65
N LEU A 32 8.52 -5.87 9.87
CA LEU A 32 7.40 -6.21 8.99
C LEU A 32 7.57 -5.60 7.59
N LEU A 33 8.07 -4.37 7.51
CA LEU A 33 8.44 -3.75 6.23
C LEU A 33 9.46 -4.62 5.48
N GLY A 34 10.48 -5.12 6.17
CA GLY A 34 11.45 -6.06 5.59
C GLY A 34 10.81 -7.35 5.06
N ARG A 35 9.85 -7.93 5.79
CA ARG A 35 9.08 -9.10 5.31
C ARG A 35 8.31 -8.79 4.03
N MET A 36 7.63 -7.65 3.98
CA MET A 36 6.90 -7.21 2.79
C MET A 36 7.84 -6.99 1.60
N LEU A 37 8.99 -6.33 1.79
CA LEU A 37 9.94 -6.04 0.72
C LEU A 37 10.56 -7.31 0.12
N ASN A 38 10.76 -8.36 0.92
CA ASN A 38 11.23 -9.66 0.42
C ASN A 38 10.20 -10.37 -0.47
N ASN A 39 8.93 -9.94 -0.42
CA ASN A 39 7.81 -10.54 -1.13
C ASN A 39 7.35 -9.71 -2.35
N VAL A 40 8.20 -8.79 -2.83
CA VAL A 40 7.92 -7.92 -3.97
C VAL A 40 8.09 -8.69 -5.29
N GLU A 41 7.08 -8.60 -6.14
CA GLU A 41 7.08 -9.18 -7.49
C GLU A 41 6.81 -8.09 -8.53
N PHE A 42 7.69 -7.98 -9.52
CA PHE A 42 7.57 -7.03 -10.62
C PHE A 42 6.98 -7.69 -11.86
N TYR A 43 6.11 -6.95 -12.56
CA TYR A 43 5.48 -7.37 -13.80
C TYR A 43 5.56 -6.25 -14.85
N ARG A 44 5.40 -6.63 -16.12
CA ARG A 44 5.34 -5.71 -17.27
C ARG A 44 6.54 -4.74 -17.28
N ASP A 45 7.74 -5.30 -17.26
CA ASP A 45 9.00 -4.55 -17.26
C ASP A 45 9.13 -3.56 -16.09
N GLY A 46 8.66 -3.96 -14.91
CA GLY A 46 8.75 -3.17 -13.69
C GLY A 46 7.69 -2.07 -13.55
N LYS A 47 6.63 -2.09 -14.38
CA LYS A 47 5.52 -1.13 -14.31
C LYS A 47 4.47 -1.48 -13.27
N ILE A 48 4.31 -2.75 -12.95
CA ILE A 48 3.35 -3.22 -11.94
C ILE A 48 4.12 -3.94 -10.83
N VAL A 49 3.75 -3.66 -9.59
CA VAL A 49 4.28 -4.35 -8.41
C VAL A 49 3.17 -4.98 -7.59
N LEU A 50 3.30 -6.26 -7.29
CA LEU A 50 2.49 -6.93 -6.28
C LEU A 50 3.37 -7.33 -5.11
N GLN A 51 2.83 -7.20 -3.90
CA GLN A 51 3.52 -7.54 -2.67
C GLN A 51 2.52 -8.02 -1.63
N HIS A 52 2.98 -8.79 -0.65
CA HIS A 52 2.08 -9.36 0.34
C HIS A 52 2.68 -9.51 1.73
N ILE A 53 1.79 -9.54 2.72
CA ILE A 53 2.07 -9.82 4.12
C ILE A 53 1.08 -10.88 4.58
N MET A 54 1.62 -11.99 5.08
CA MET A 54 0.85 -13.10 5.62
C MET A 54 0.66 -12.91 7.14
N ARG A 55 -0.33 -13.61 7.71
CA ARG A 55 -0.61 -13.58 9.16
C ARG A 55 0.62 -13.97 9.99
N LYS A 56 1.36 -14.98 9.54
CA LYS A 56 2.61 -15.40 10.18
C LYS A 56 3.65 -14.28 10.29
N ASP A 57 3.69 -13.34 9.35
CA ASP A 57 4.67 -12.25 9.37
C ASP A 57 4.40 -11.28 10.52
N PHE A 58 3.13 -11.07 10.88
CA PHE A 58 2.77 -10.31 12.08
C PHE A 58 3.22 -11.03 13.36
N ASP A 59 2.99 -12.34 13.43
CA ASP A 59 3.31 -13.14 14.60
C ASP A 59 4.83 -13.22 14.82
N GLU A 60 5.62 -13.36 13.74
CA GLU A 60 7.08 -13.40 13.80
C GLU A 60 7.74 -12.04 14.11
N THR A 61 7.10 -10.93 13.72
CA THR A 61 7.65 -9.59 13.91
C THR A 61 7.12 -8.88 15.14
N GLY A 62 5.99 -9.35 15.70
CA GLY A 62 5.25 -8.67 16.76
C GLY A 62 4.54 -7.40 16.29
N ALA A 63 4.35 -7.23 14.98
CA ALA A 63 3.67 -6.08 14.40
C ALA A 63 2.14 -6.28 14.38
N THR A 64 1.41 -5.19 14.16
CA THR A 64 -0.05 -5.14 14.09
C THR A 64 -0.52 -4.69 12.71
N GLY A 65 -1.81 -4.82 12.43
CA GLY A 65 -2.38 -4.32 11.17
C GLY A 65 -2.16 -2.82 10.96
N ALA A 66 -2.13 -2.02 12.03
CA ALA A 66 -1.85 -0.59 11.95
C ALA A 66 -0.44 -0.30 11.43
N ASP A 67 0.53 -1.18 11.68
CA ASP A 67 1.90 -1.01 11.20
C ASP A 67 2.01 -1.11 9.67
N THR A 68 1.00 -1.65 8.98
CA THR A 68 0.96 -1.73 7.50
C THR A 68 0.56 -0.42 6.82
N GLU A 69 0.20 0.62 7.58
CA GLU A 69 -0.13 1.92 7.03
C GLU A 69 1.02 2.45 6.16
N GLU A 70 0.69 3.04 5.01
CA GLU A 70 1.62 3.57 4.00
C GLU A 70 2.60 2.58 3.34
N PHE A 71 2.63 1.30 3.72
CA PHE A 71 3.55 0.31 3.15
C PHE A 71 3.41 0.13 1.63
N VAL A 72 2.19 0.23 1.10
CA VAL A 72 1.94 0.16 -0.35
C VAL A 72 2.65 1.27 -1.13
N ASN A 73 2.96 2.40 -0.48
CA ASN A 73 3.62 3.53 -1.11
C ASN A 73 5.13 3.29 -1.32
N GLU A 74 5.75 2.36 -0.59
CA GLU A 74 7.19 2.11 -0.71
C GLU A 74 7.57 1.69 -2.13
N CYS A 75 6.74 0.87 -2.76
CA CYS A 75 6.97 0.44 -4.16
C CYS A 75 6.64 1.53 -5.19
N GLN A 76 5.83 2.53 -4.85
CA GLN A 76 5.62 3.69 -5.73
C GLN A 76 6.86 4.60 -5.84
N ARG A 77 7.84 4.45 -4.94
CA ARG A 77 9.10 5.20 -5.02
C ARG A 77 9.98 4.74 -6.17
N VAL A 78 9.73 3.57 -6.75
CA VAL A 78 10.46 3.04 -7.90
C VAL A 78 9.97 3.73 -9.17
N ASN A 79 10.87 4.37 -9.91
CA ASN A 79 10.53 5.26 -11.02
C ASN A 79 9.71 4.60 -12.15
N SER A 80 9.90 3.31 -12.39
CA SER A 80 9.22 2.56 -13.44
C SER A 80 7.78 2.19 -13.07
N VAL A 81 7.47 2.18 -11.77
CA VAL A 81 6.21 1.67 -11.24
C VAL A 81 5.08 2.64 -11.52
N GLN A 82 4.04 2.12 -12.18
CA GLN A 82 2.82 2.84 -12.52
C GLN A 82 1.65 2.42 -11.65
N ALA A 83 1.64 1.16 -11.18
CA ALA A 83 0.66 0.65 -10.24
C ALA A 83 1.27 -0.33 -9.24
N ALA A 84 0.77 -0.32 -8.00
CA ALA A 84 1.21 -1.20 -6.93
C ALA A 84 0.02 -1.75 -6.14
N ALA A 85 0.11 -3.01 -5.71
CA ALA A 85 -0.86 -3.66 -4.83
C ALA A 85 -0.18 -4.32 -3.63
N LEU A 86 -0.72 -4.08 -2.45
CA LEU A 86 -0.33 -4.76 -1.21
C LEU A 86 -1.48 -5.62 -0.70
N PHE A 87 -1.26 -6.93 -0.64
CA PHE A 87 -2.19 -7.90 -0.06
C PHE A 87 -1.81 -8.17 1.40
N VAL A 88 -2.72 -7.90 2.32
CA VAL A 88 -2.55 -8.23 3.75
C VAL A 88 -3.57 -9.29 4.12
N GLU A 89 -3.10 -10.45 4.58
CA GLU A 89 -3.96 -11.58 4.93
C GLU A 89 -4.86 -11.25 6.13
N LEU A 90 -6.16 -11.51 5.98
CA LEU A 90 -7.17 -11.27 6.99
C LEU A 90 -7.35 -12.49 7.89
N LYS A 91 -7.75 -12.27 9.16
CA LYS A 91 -7.94 -13.35 10.13
C LYS A 91 -9.10 -14.29 9.77
N ASP A 92 -10.12 -13.77 9.11
CA ASP A 92 -11.31 -14.48 8.64
C ASP A 92 -11.15 -15.06 7.23
N GLY A 93 -9.92 -15.02 6.69
CA GLY A 93 -9.57 -15.53 5.37
C GLY A 93 -9.62 -14.46 4.28
N GLY A 94 -8.90 -14.72 3.19
CA GLY A 94 -8.74 -13.74 2.12
C GLY A 94 -7.78 -12.60 2.49
N PHE A 95 -7.89 -11.49 1.78
CA PHE A 95 -6.90 -10.41 1.81
C PHE A 95 -7.54 -9.03 1.73
N ARG A 96 -7.07 -8.11 2.56
CA ARG A 96 -7.21 -6.67 2.27
C ARG A 96 -6.17 -6.29 1.24
N CYS A 97 -6.62 -5.86 0.07
CA CYS A 97 -5.77 -5.37 -1.01
C CYS A 97 -5.79 -3.83 -1.03
N SER A 98 -4.63 -3.22 -0.77
CA SER A 98 -4.44 -1.77 -0.96
C SER A 98 -3.82 -1.51 -2.32
N LEU A 99 -4.40 -0.58 -3.07
CA LEU A 99 -3.99 -0.24 -4.44
C LEU A 99 -3.45 1.18 -4.49
N ARG A 100 -2.40 1.37 -5.28
CA ARG A 100 -1.81 2.67 -5.58
C ARG A 100 -1.44 2.79 -7.05
N SER A 101 -1.47 4.01 -7.57
CA SER A 101 -1.06 4.31 -8.94
C SER A 101 -0.39 5.68 -9.04
N ASN A 102 0.43 5.88 -10.06
CA ASN A 102 1.03 7.18 -10.40
C ASN A 102 0.10 8.07 -11.25
N GLY A 103 -1.11 7.59 -11.57
CA GLY A 103 -2.14 8.30 -12.34
C GLY A 103 -2.49 7.64 -13.67
N ASN A 104 -1.60 6.78 -14.21
CA ASN A 104 -1.82 6.08 -15.48
C ASN A 104 -2.82 4.93 -15.34
N VAL A 105 -2.86 4.27 -14.19
CA VAL A 105 -3.83 3.21 -13.87
C VAL A 105 -4.90 3.76 -12.94
N ASP A 106 -6.18 3.65 -13.31
CA ASP A 106 -7.30 4.05 -12.45
C ASP A 106 -7.62 2.93 -11.45
N VAL A 107 -7.01 3.01 -10.26
CA VAL A 107 -7.21 1.99 -9.21
C VAL A 107 -8.56 2.10 -8.50
N GLN A 108 -9.29 3.20 -8.67
CA GLN A 108 -10.65 3.32 -8.18
C GLN A 108 -11.59 2.41 -8.95
N LYS A 109 -11.50 2.39 -10.29
CA LYS A 109 -12.30 1.49 -11.12
C LYS A 109 -12.08 0.03 -10.73
N ILE A 110 -10.82 -0.38 -10.60
CA ILE A 110 -10.45 -1.74 -10.19
C ILE A 110 -11.07 -2.09 -8.83
N ALA A 111 -10.93 -1.21 -7.83
CA ALA A 111 -11.49 -1.45 -6.51
C ALA A 111 -13.02 -1.52 -6.53
N SER A 112 -13.69 -0.57 -7.20
CA SER A 112 -15.15 -0.49 -7.25
C SER A 112 -15.80 -1.68 -7.95
N GLU A 113 -15.21 -2.20 -9.03
CA GLU A 113 -15.66 -3.44 -9.70
C GLU A 113 -15.61 -4.67 -8.79
N LEU A 114 -14.74 -4.64 -7.78
CA LEU A 114 -14.53 -5.72 -6.82
C LEU A 114 -15.23 -5.45 -5.47
N GLY A 115 -16.11 -4.44 -5.39
CA GLY A 115 -16.87 -4.09 -4.19
C GLY A 115 -16.09 -3.25 -3.16
N GLY A 116 -14.94 -2.69 -3.55
CA GLY A 116 -14.16 -1.73 -2.77
C GLY A 116 -14.39 -0.28 -3.22
N GLY A 117 -13.41 0.59 -2.93
CA GLY A 117 -13.49 2.00 -3.29
C GLY A 117 -12.26 2.81 -2.90
N GLY A 118 -12.35 4.12 -3.12
CA GLY A 118 -11.28 5.09 -2.86
C GLY A 118 -11.19 6.15 -3.95
N HIS A 119 -9.98 6.55 -4.29
CA HIS A 119 -9.65 7.56 -5.28
C HIS A 119 -8.88 6.97 -6.45
N LYS A 120 -8.90 7.67 -7.60
CA LYS A 120 -8.23 7.26 -8.84
C LYS A 120 -6.81 6.72 -8.66
N MET A 121 -6.04 7.26 -7.71
CA MET A 121 -4.63 6.89 -7.44
C MET A 121 -4.44 6.07 -6.16
N ALA A 122 -5.46 5.93 -5.30
CA ALA A 122 -5.36 5.27 -4.01
C ALA A 122 -6.71 4.69 -3.60
N SER A 123 -6.82 3.37 -3.65
CA SER A 123 -8.06 2.64 -3.36
C SER A 123 -7.77 1.35 -2.60
N GLY A 124 -8.82 0.65 -2.16
CA GLY A 124 -8.66 -0.66 -1.56
C GLY A 124 -9.92 -1.52 -1.67
N VAL A 125 -9.73 -2.82 -1.52
CA VAL A 125 -10.78 -3.83 -1.60
C VAL A 125 -10.43 -5.05 -0.75
N ASN A 126 -11.44 -5.71 -0.17
CA ASN A 126 -11.28 -7.01 0.47
C ASN A 126 -11.60 -8.12 -0.53
N LEU A 127 -10.67 -9.06 -0.69
CA LEU A 127 -10.75 -10.17 -1.63
C LEU A 127 -10.85 -11.49 -0.87
N LYS A 128 -11.60 -12.44 -1.42
CA LYS A 128 -11.69 -13.81 -0.93
C LYS A 128 -10.93 -14.75 -1.87
N GLY A 129 -10.43 -15.86 -1.32
CA GLY A 129 -9.67 -16.86 -2.06
C GLY A 129 -8.22 -16.94 -1.63
N SER A 130 -7.45 -17.75 -2.34
CA SER A 130 -6.01 -17.89 -2.13
C SER A 130 -5.26 -16.63 -2.57
N LEU A 131 -4.04 -16.47 -2.05
CA LEU A 131 -3.16 -15.37 -2.45
C LEU A 131 -2.91 -15.37 -3.97
N ALA A 132 -2.75 -16.55 -4.56
CA ALA A 132 -2.49 -16.69 -5.99
C ALA A 132 -3.67 -16.20 -6.84
N GLU A 133 -4.90 -16.58 -6.47
CA GLU A 133 -6.12 -16.12 -7.14
C GLU A 133 -6.30 -14.61 -7.00
N CYS A 134 -6.07 -14.07 -5.79
CA CYS A 134 -6.18 -12.64 -5.53
C CYS A 134 -5.14 -11.82 -6.32
N LYS A 135 -3.88 -12.28 -6.35
CA LYS A 135 -2.81 -11.65 -7.15
C LYS A 135 -3.13 -11.66 -8.63
N LYS A 136 -3.54 -12.82 -9.16
CA LYS A 136 -3.91 -12.95 -10.58
C LYS A 136 -5.04 -11.99 -10.95
N LEU A 137 -6.10 -11.96 -10.14
CA LEU A 137 -7.25 -11.10 -10.37
C LEU A 137 -6.85 -9.61 -10.47
N ILE A 138 -6.05 -9.13 -9.51
CA ILE A 138 -5.61 -7.73 -9.51
C ILE A 138 -4.63 -7.44 -10.64
N LEU A 139 -3.72 -8.36 -10.94
CA LEU A 139 -2.78 -8.22 -12.05
C LEU A 139 -3.53 -8.04 -13.38
N ASP A 140 -4.47 -8.93 -13.67
CA ASP A 140 -5.27 -8.89 -14.90
C ASP A 140 -5.99 -7.54 -15.06
N ARG A 141 -6.54 -7.00 -13.97
CA ARG A 141 -7.24 -5.69 -13.96
C ARG A 141 -6.29 -4.51 -14.14
N MET A 142 -5.12 -4.55 -13.51
CA MET A 142 -4.10 -3.51 -13.71
C MET A 142 -3.59 -3.51 -15.16
N GLU A 143 -3.38 -4.68 -15.76
CA GLU A 143 -2.92 -4.80 -17.14
C GLU A 143 -3.94 -4.29 -18.16
N GLN A 144 -5.24 -4.52 -17.91
CA GLN A 144 -6.30 -3.96 -18.74
C GLN A 144 -6.27 -2.43 -18.76
N GLN A 145 -6.05 -1.80 -17.60
CA GLN A 145 -5.93 -0.34 -17.50
C GLN A 145 -4.63 0.19 -18.11
N LEU A 146 -3.52 -0.56 -18.03
CA LEU A 146 -2.22 -0.14 -18.55
C LEU A 146 -2.15 -0.13 -20.09
N ASN A 147 -2.97 -0.96 -20.75
CA ASN A 147 -3.05 -1.07 -22.21
C ASN A 147 -4.11 -0.15 -22.84
N THR A 148 -4.77 0.70 -22.03
CA THR A 148 -5.78 1.67 -22.47
C THR A 148 -5.14 3.06 -22.57
#